data_AF-A0A0F0HJ71-F1
#
_entry.id   AF-A0A0F0HJ71-F1
#
_cell.length_a   1.000
_cell.length_b   1.000
_cell.length_c   1.000
_cell.angle_alpha   90.00
_cell.angle_beta   90.00
_cell.angle_gamma   90.00
#
_symmetry.space_group_name_H-M   'P 1'
#
loop_
_entity.id
_entity.type
_entity.pdbx_description
1 polymer ?
#
loop_
_entity_poly.entity_id
_entity_poly.type
_entity_poly.pdbx_seq_one_letter_code
_entity_poly.pdbx_strand_id
1 'polypeptide(L)'
;MFQEALGPDFDRLHPEMRRRFGFSSRDGIACIGTGRMERIWHGSRLVTPFLRLGSSCNILFPEHGRGVPFSIANYAYLDGFGRETVTFVRTFQFTRARRFDATMIASDRRPGTVVDYLGTRQHLAVDLEFRVSPLGGLVITSG
;
A
#
# COMPACT_ATOMS: atom_id res chain seq x y z
N MET A 1 -3.41 3.79 13.71
CA MET A 1 -4.00 3.86 12.34
C MET A 1 -4.66 2.56 11.88
N PHE A 2 -3.97 1.53 11.36
CA PHE A 2 -4.67 0.35 10.80
C PHE A 2 -5.47 -0.44 11.83
N GLN A 3 -4.94 -0.56 13.06
CA GLN A 3 -5.66 -1.17 14.17
C GLN A 3 -6.94 -0.40 14.54
N GLU A 4 -6.91 0.93 14.47
CA GLU A 4 -8.10 1.76 14.69
C GLU A 4 -9.10 1.61 13.53
N ALA A 5 -8.61 1.49 12.29
CA ALA A 5 -9.43 1.27 11.10
C ALA A 5 -10.16 -0.09 11.13
N LEU A 6 -9.52 -1.12 11.65
CA LEU A 6 -10.09 -2.45 11.78
C LEU A 6 -10.86 -2.66 13.09
N GLY A 7 -10.58 -1.85 14.11
CA GLY A 7 -11.17 -1.98 15.44
C GLY A 7 -10.98 -3.40 16.01
N PRO A 8 -12.02 -4.00 16.61
CA PRO A 8 -11.94 -5.36 17.18
C PRO A 8 -11.56 -6.45 16.18
N ASP A 9 -11.82 -6.26 14.88
CA ASP A 9 -11.47 -7.26 13.87
C ASP A 9 -9.96 -7.41 13.69
N PHE A 10 -9.16 -6.45 14.13
CA PHE A 10 -7.70 -6.51 14.03
C PHE A 10 -7.12 -7.79 14.67
N ASP A 11 -7.69 -8.26 15.78
CA ASP A 11 -7.21 -9.47 16.47
C ASP A 11 -7.49 -10.77 15.69
N ARG A 12 -8.40 -10.72 14.71
CA ARG A 12 -8.70 -11.84 13.81
C ARG A 12 -7.72 -11.97 12.66
N LEU A 13 -6.84 -10.98 12.44
CA LEU A 13 -5.79 -11.08 11.44
C LEU A 13 -4.79 -12.17 11.80
N HIS A 14 -4.24 -12.81 10.77
CA HIS A 14 -3.11 -13.72 10.93
C HIS A 14 -1.95 -13.01 11.69
N PRO A 15 -1.22 -13.69 12.60
CA PRO A 15 -0.18 -13.05 13.42
C PRO A 15 0.85 -12.23 12.63
N GLU A 16 1.34 -12.75 11.50
CA GLU A 16 2.26 -12.01 10.61
C GLU A 16 1.63 -10.75 9.98
N MET A 17 0.32 -10.77 9.74
CA MET A 17 -0.41 -9.59 9.27
C MET A 17 -0.56 -8.56 10.39
N ARG A 18 -0.87 -9.01 11.62
CA ARG A 18 -0.88 -8.12 12.79
C ARG A 18 0.48 -7.47 13.00
N ARG A 19 1.57 -8.22 12.87
CA ARG A 19 2.94 -7.67 12.95
C ARG A 19 3.21 -6.63 11.86
N ARG A 20 2.73 -6.88 10.64
CA ARG A 20 2.91 -5.98 9.50
C ARG A 20 2.06 -4.70 9.56
N PHE A 21 0.87 -4.73 10.16
CA PHE A 21 -0.06 -3.60 10.18
C PHE A 21 -0.23 -2.97 11.58
N GLY A 22 0.32 -3.58 12.62
CA GLY A 22 0.18 -3.14 14.01
C GLY A 22 1.33 -2.28 14.53
N PHE A 23 2.33 -1.98 13.72
CA PHE A 23 3.44 -1.11 14.11
C PHE A 23 3.17 0.35 13.76
N SER A 24 3.88 1.23 14.44
CA SER A 24 3.74 2.69 14.43
C SER A 24 5.10 3.38 14.37
N SER A 25 5.07 4.69 14.19
CA SER A 25 6.23 5.58 14.19
C SER A 25 7.07 5.48 15.47
N ARG A 26 6.47 5.05 16.58
CA ARG A 26 7.12 4.93 17.90
C ARG A 26 7.93 3.66 18.06
N ASP A 27 7.66 2.64 17.26
CA ASP A 27 8.27 1.32 17.42
C ASP A 27 9.70 1.27 16.84
N GLY A 28 10.06 2.22 15.97
CA GLY A 28 11.39 2.27 15.36
C GLY A 28 11.72 1.07 14.46
N ILE A 29 10.69 0.35 14.00
CA ILE A 29 10.85 -0.82 13.13
C ILE A 29 10.31 -0.55 11.72
N ALA A 30 10.89 -1.25 10.74
CA ALA A 30 10.38 -1.31 9.39
C ALA A 30 10.04 -2.75 9.03
N CYS A 31 8.96 -2.96 8.28
CA CYS A 31 8.58 -4.28 7.78
C CYS A 31 9.03 -4.40 6.32
N ILE A 32 10.08 -5.19 6.08
CA ILE A 32 10.63 -5.45 4.76
C ILE A 32 10.34 -6.89 4.37
N GLY A 33 9.86 -7.10 3.14
CA GLY A 33 9.54 -8.42 2.60
C GLY A 33 9.94 -8.54 1.14
N THR A 34 10.13 -9.78 0.71
CA THR A 34 10.36 -10.14 -0.69
C THR A 34 9.38 -11.22 -1.10
N GLY A 35 9.00 -11.24 -2.36
CA GLY A 35 8.09 -12.25 -2.87
C GLY A 35 8.08 -12.30 -4.38
N ARG A 36 7.14 -13.07 -4.92
CA ARG A 36 6.92 -13.19 -6.35
C ARG A 36 5.45 -12.97 -6.66
N MET A 37 5.16 -11.95 -7.45
CA MET A 37 3.80 -11.66 -7.87
C MET A 37 3.40 -12.66 -8.94
N GLU A 38 2.34 -13.43 -8.69
CA GLU A 38 1.91 -14.48 -9.62
C GLU A 38 1.56 -13.90 -10.99
N ARG A 39 0.81 -12.80 -11.01
CA ARG A 39 0.38 -12.12 -12.23
C ARG A 39 0.23 -10.63 -12.02
N ILE A 40 0.81 -9.84 -12.92
CA ILE A 40 0.60 -8.41 -13.06
C ILE A 40 0.00 -8.18 -14.44
N TRP A 41 -1.13 -7.49 -14.50
CA TRP A 41 -1.83 -7.17 -15.73
C TRP A 41 -2.51 -5.81 -15.58
N HIS A 42 -2.80 -5.16 -16.71
CA HIS A 42 -3.62 -3.95 -16.77
C HIS A 42 -4.71 -4.16 -17.83
N GLY A 43 -5.72 -3.30 -17.81
CA GLY A 43 -6.84 -3.34 -18.76
C GLY A 43 -6.44 -2.99 -20.20
N SER A 44 -7.41 -2.47 -20.95
CA SER A 44 -7.28 -2.16 -22.38
C SER A 44 -5.96 -1.45 -22.76
N ARG A 45 -5.42 -1.76 -23.95
CA ARG A 45 -4.26 -1.04 -24.51
C ARG A 45 -4.46 0.47 -24.57
N LEU A 46 -5.71 0.94 -24.60
CA LEU A 46 -6.07 2.36 -24.57
C LEU A 46 -5.65 3.06 -23.26
N VAL A 47 -5.52 2.35 -22.13
CA VAL A 47 -5.07 2.98 -20.86
C VAL A 47 -3.54 3.11 -20.77
N THR A 48 -2.80 2.47 -21.68
CA THR A 48 -1.32 2.46 -21.66
C THR A 48 -0.68 3.86 -21.62
N PRO A 49 -1.14 4.86 -22.38
CA PRO A 49 -0.57 6.21 -22.31
C PRO A 49 -0.70 6.82 -20.91
N PHE A 50 -1.85 6.65 -20.25
CA PHE A 50 -2.07 7.10 -18.87
C PHE A 50 -1.16 6.37 -17.88
N LEU A 51 -0.99 5.05 -18.03
CA LEU A 51 -0.06 4.26 -17.20
C LEU A 51 1.39 4.72 -17.37
N ARG A 52 1.81 5.05 -18.58
CA ARG A 52 3.15 5.58 -18.85
C ARG A 52 3.37 6.93 -18.17
N LEU A 53 2.39 7.84 -18.24
CA LEU A 53 2.46 9.11 -17.53
C LEU A 53 2.55 8.91 -16.01
N GLY A 54 1.73 8.00 -15.45
CA GLY A 54 1.76 7.64 -14.03
C GLY A 54 3.07 7.00 -13.56
N SER A 55 3.80 6.33 -14.46
CA SER A 55 5.07 5.66 -14.12
C SER A 55 6.20 6.60 -13.76
N SER A 56 6.13 7.86 -14.23
CA SER A 56 7.08 8.91 -13.84
C SER A 56 6.94 9.31 -12.36
N CYS A 57 5.79 9.02 -11.75
CA CYS A 57 5.45 9.39 -10.38
C CYS A 57 5.36 8.18 -9.44
N ASN A 58 5.78 6.99 -9.86
CA ASN A 58 5.60 5.73 -9.12
C ASN A 58 4.13 5.45 -8.72
N ILE A 59 3.15 5.88 -9.53
CA ILE A 59 1.71 5.68 -9.27
C ILE A 59 1.20 4.43 -9.97
N LEU A 60 1.53 4.27 -11.26
CA LEU A 60 1.07 3.19 -12.12
C LEU A 60 2.16 2.86 -13.13
N PHE A 61 2.17 1.67 -13.71
CA PHE A 61 3.15 1.31 -14.73
C PHE A 61 2.55 0.36 -15.79
N PRO A 62 2.97 0.44 -17.07
CA PRO A 62 2.39 -0.32 -18.18
C PRO A 62 2.91 -1.77 -18.26
N GLU A 63 3.88 -2.16 -17.45
CA GLU A 63 4.42 -3.52 -17.48
C GLU A 63 3.39 -4.55 -16.99
N HIS A 64 3.40 -5.70 -17.67
CA HIS A 64 2.62 -6.87 -17.31
C HIS A 64 3.54 -8.09 -17.34
N GLY A 65 3.18 -9.13 -16.60
CA GLY A 65 4.01 -10.32 -16.49
C GLY A 65 3.43 -11.35 -15.55
N ARG A 66 4.06 -12.52 -15.51
CA ARG A 66 3.78 -13.57 -14.54
C ARG A 66 5.03 -13.89 -13.76
N GLY A 67 4.87 -14.17 -12.48
CA GLY A 67 6.00 -14.57 -11.65
C GLY A 67 7.03 -13.47 -11.43
N VAL A 68 6.61 -12.21 -11.33
CA VAL A 68 7.51 -11.05 -11.25
C VAL A 68 8.06 -10.94 -9.82
N PRO A 69 9.38 -11.05 -9.61
CA PRO A 69 9.97 -10.82 -8.29
C PRO A 69 9.69 -9.40 -7.82
N PHE A 70 9.39 -9.25 -6.53
CA PHE A 70 9.20 -7.93 -5.94
C PHE A 70 9.73 -7.87 -4.51
N SER A 71 10.05 -6.65 -4.08
CA SER A 71 10.27 -6.31 -2.68
C SER A 71 9.23 -5.32 -2.21
N ILE A 72 8.94 -5.35 -0.91
CA ILE A 72 8.08 -4.39 -0.23
C ILE A 72 8.75 -3.90 1.05
N ALA A 73 8.68 -2.61 1.30
CA ALA A 73 9.14 -2.00 2.54
C ALA A 73 8.04 -1.08 3.09
N ASN A 74 7.69 -1.29 4.37
CA ASN A 74 6.71 -0.49 5.08
C ASN A 74 7.42 0.29 6.18
N TYR A 75 7.27 1.62 6.18
CA TYR A 75 7.89 2.53 7.13
C TYR A 75 6.83 3.35 7.81
N ALA A 76 6.80 3.35 9.15
CA ALA A 76 5.93 4.20 9.94
C ALA A 76 6.73 5.38 10.49
N TYR A 77 6.18 6.59 10.41
CA TYR A 77 6.82 7.83 10.84
C TYR A 77 5.76 8.91 11.09
N LEU A 78 6.15 9.97 11.79
CA LEU A 78 5.37 11.19 11.85
C LEU A 78 5.74 12.07 10.64
N ASP A 79 4.76 12.50 9.86
CA ASP A 79 5.00 13.41 8.76
C ASP A 79 5.33 14.84 9.25
N GLY A 80 5.58 15.75 8.30
CA GLY A 80 5.86 17.16 8.62
C GLY A 80 4.71 17.92 9.30
N PHE A 81 3.52 17.32 9.37
CA PHE A 81 2.35 17.86 10.07
C PHE A 81 2.10 17.15 11.41
N GLY A 82 2.96 16.22 11.82
CA GLY A 82 2.84 15.47 13.06
C GLY A 82 1.82 14.33 13.01
N ARG A 83 1.40 13.89 11.81
CA ARG A 83 0.41 12.82 11.63
C ARG A 83 1.09 11.46 11.56
N GLU A 84 0.49 10.47 12.22
CA GLU A 84 0.91 9.07 12.08
C GLU A 84 0.75 8.63 10.62
N THR A 85 1.86 8.27 10.00
CA THR A 85 1.95 8.01 8.56
C THR A 85 2.67 6.70 8.32
N VAL A 86 2.16 5.89 7.38
CA VAL A 86 2.84 4.67 6.94
C VAL A 86 3.04 4.67 5.43
N THR A 87 4.28 4.55 4.98
CA THR A 87 4.62 4.47 3.55
C THR A 87 4.89 3.02 3.15
N PHE A 88 4.24 2.58 2.08
CA PHE A 88 4.38 1.27 1.47
C PHE A 88 5.11 1.41 0.13
N VAL A 89 6.35 0.94 0.08
CA VAL A 89 7.20 0.98 -1.10
C VAL A 89 7.25 -0.39 -1.72
N ARG A 90 6.75 -0.55 -2.94
CA ARG A 90 6.86 -1.80 -3.70
C ARG A 90 7.77 -1.62 -4.90
N THR A 91 8.75 -2.51 -5.06
CA THR A 91 9.64 -2.51 -6.23
C THR A 91 9.51 -3.84 -6.98
N PHE A 92 9.10 -3.76 -8.24
CA PHE A 92 8.90 -4.89 -9.15
C PHE A 92 10.05 -5.00 -10.14
N GLN A 93 10.59 -6.21 -10.29
CA GLN A 93 11.77 -6.50 -11.11
C GLN A 93 11.35 -6.92 -12.53
N PHE A 94 11.00 -5.95 -13.36
CA PHE A 94 10.91 -6.12 -14.81
C PHE A 94 12.26 -5.82 -15.49
N THR A 95 12.34 -5.88 -16.83
CA THR A 95 13.53 -5.42 -17.59
C THR A 95 14.00 -4.03 -17.15
N ARG A 96 13.04 -3.15 -16.84
CA ARG A 96 13.28 -1.91 -16.09
C ARG A 96 12.50 -1.97 -14.78
N ALA A 97 13.19 -1.81 -13.65
CA ALA A 97 12.55 -1.83 -12.34
C ALA A 97 11.41 -0.79 -12.26
N ARG A 98 10.30 -1.20 -11.66
CA ARG A 98 9.12 -0.35 -11.45
C ARG A 98 8.81 -0.23 -9.99
N ARG A 99 8.49 0.99 -9.57
CA ARG A 99 8.16 1.29 -8.19
C ARG A 99 6.72 1.76 -8.09
N PHE A 100 6.04 1.30 -7.04
CA PHE A 100 4.72 1.75 -6.65
C PHE A 100 4.83 2.24 -5.20
N ASP A 101 4.61 3.54 -5.02
CA ASP A 101 4.67 4.19 -3.71
C ASP A 101 3.26 4.56 -3.25
N ALA A 102 2.99 4.29 -1.98
CA ALA A 102 1.75 4.62 -1.30
C ALA A 102 2.09 5.23 0.06
N THR A 103 1.46 6.34 0.43
CA THR A 103 1.64 7.00 1.73
C THR A 103 0.28 7.13 2.39
N MET A 104 0.12 6.45 3.52
CA MET A 104 -1.17 6.26 4.16
C MET A 104 -1.25 7.04 5.46
N ILE A 105 -2.35 7.75 5.67
CA ILE A 105 -2.68 8.46 6.91
C ILE A 105 -4.10 8.15 7.36
N ALA A 106 -4.40 8.31 8.65
CA ALA A 106 -5.77 8.23 9.13
C ALA A 106 -6.58 9.40 8.56
N SER A 107 -7.84 9.15 8.18
CA SER A 107 -8.74 10.21 7.73
C SER A 107 -9.29 10.99 8.92
N ASP A 108 -9.02 12.30 8.96
CA ASP A 108 -9.61 13.21 9.96
C ASP A 108 -11.12 13.39 9.77
N ARG A 109 -11.64 13.11 8.56
CA ARG A 109 -13.05 13.32 8.21
C ARG A 109 -13.94 12.11 8.50
N ARG A 110 -13.36 10.91 8.44
CA ARG A 110 -14.08 9.64 8.59
C ARG A 110 -13.30 8.70 9.50
N PRO A 111 -13.71 8.57 10.78
CA PRO A 111 -13.12 7.61 11.69
C PRO A 111 -13.11 6.21 11.08
N GLY A 112 -11.97 5.53 11.18
CA GLY A 112 -11.76 4.19 10.66
C GLY A 112 -11.44 4.10 9.16
N THR A 113 -11.35 5.24 8.45
CA THR A 113 -10.89 5.30 7.05
C THR A 113 -9.41 5.69 7.01
N VAL A 114 -8.65 5.10 6.08
CA VAL A 114 -7.26 5.52 5.80
C VAL A 114 -7.22 6.17 4.42
N VAL A 115 -6.57 7.31 4.30
CA VAL A 115 -6.34 7.97 3.01
C VAL A 115 -4.99 7.50 2.46
N ASP A 116 -4.99 6.96 1.25
CA ASP A 116 -3.79 6.53 0.54
C ASP A 116 -3.42 7.54 -0.54
N TYR A 117 -2.31 8.24 -0.31
CA TYR A 117 -1.67 9.12 -1.28
C TYR A 117 -0.73 8.33 -2.17
N LEU A 118 -1.06 8.27 -3.46
CA LEU A 118 -0.34 7.49 -4.44
C LEU A 118 0.80 8.26 -5.09
N GLY A 119 1.93 7.57 -5.22
CA GLY A 119 3.13 8.02 -5.90
C GLY A 119 4.01 8.99 -5.11
N THR A 120 5.13 9.34 -5.72
CA THR A 120 6.14 10.25 -5.15
C THR A 120 5.64 11.68 -4.99
N ARG A 121 4.65 12.08 -5.78
CA ARG A 121 4.06 13.43 -5.74
C ARG A 121 2.73 13.51 -4.98
N GLN A 122 2.16 12.37 -4.56
CA GLN A 122 0.95 12.32 -3.73
C GLN A 122 -0.25 13.11 -4.30
N HIS A 123 -0.34 13.30 -5.62
CA HIS A 123 -1.41 14.07 -6.27
C HIS A 123 -2.73 13.31 -6.38
N LEU A 124 -2.71 11.99 -6.17
CA LEU A 124 -3.88 11.14 -6.17
C LEU A 124 -4.07 10.60 -4.76
N ALA A 125 -5.22 10.85 -4.15
CA ALA A 125 -5.61 10.34 -2.85
C ALA A 125 -6.88 9.51 -3.01
N VAL A 126 -6.90 8.32 -2.42
CA VAL A 126 -8.08 7.45 -2.39
C VAL A 126 -8.36 7.03 -0.95
N ASP A 127 -9.64 6.90 -0.64
CA ASP A 127 -10.06 6.39 0.67
C ASP A 127 -10.03 4.86 0.65
N LEU A 128 -9.38 4.29 1.66
CA LEU A 128 -9.24 2.86 1.85
C LEU A 128 -10.10 2.38 3.01
N GLU A 129 -10.89 1.36 2.73
CA GLU A 129 -11.60 0.56 3.71
C GLU A 129 -10.87 -0.77 3.94
N PHE A 130 -10.77 -1.19 5.20
CA PHE A 130 -10.10 -2.42 5.59
C PHE A 130 -11.11 -3.38 6.20
N ARG A 131 -10.99 -4.66 5.85
CA ARG A 131 -11.76 -5.75 6.47
C ARG A 131 -10.87 -6.97 6.65
N VAL A 132 -11.22 -7.83 7.60
CA VAL A 132 -10.53 -9.10 7.80
C VAL A 132 -11.32 -10.22 7.13
N SER A 133 -10.65 -11.01 6.29
CA SER A 133 -11.26 -12.18 5.66
C SER A 133 -11.49 -13.29 6.71
N PRO A 134 -12.39 -14.26 6.46
CA PRO A 134 -12.61 -15.38 7.37
C PRO A 134 -11.34 -16.20 7.69
N LEU A 135 -10.34 -16.16 6.80
CA LEU A 135 -9.06 -16.86 6.96
C LEU A 135 -7.95 -16.00 7.60
N GLY A 136 -8.30 -14.81 8.14
CA GLY A 136 -7.34 -13.90 8.78
C GLY A 136 -6.49 -13.08 7.81
N GLY A 137 -6.90 -12.98 6.54
CA GLY A 137 -6.28 -12.10 5.55
C GLY A 137 -6.80 -10.67 5.62
N LEU A 138 -6.00 -9.70 5.18
CA LEU A 138 -6.43 -8.31 5.06
C LEU A 138 -7.05 -8.07 3.68
N VAL A 139 -8.28 -7.55 3.66
CA VAL A 139 -8.97 -7.08 2.46
C VAL A 139 -8.93 -5.57 2.48
N ILE A 140 -8.47 -4.97 1.38
CA ILE A 140 -8.39 -3.53 1.18
C ILE A 140 -9.25 -3.17 -0.03
N THR A 141 -10.18 -2.25 0.15
CA THR A 141 -11.02 -1.71 -0.93
C THR A 141 -10.80 -0.21 -1.03
N SER A 142 -10.53 0.29 -2.24
CA SER A 142 -10.43 1.72 -2.53
C SER A 142 -11.74 2.25 -3.11
N GLY A 143 -12.19 3.42 -2.64
CA GLY A 143 -13.36 4.15 -3.15
C GLY A 143 -13.03 5.27 -4.13
#